data_AF-A0A1Q9CZW8-F1
#
_entry.id   AF-A0A1Q9CZW8-F1
#
_cell.length_a   1.000
_cell.length_b   1.000
_cell.length_c   1.000
_cell.angle_alpha   90.00
_cell.angle_beta   90.00
_cell.angle_gamma   90.00
#
_symmetry.space_group_name_H-M   'P 1'
#
loop_
_entity.id
_entity.type
_entity.pdbx_description
1 polymer ?
#
loop_
_entity_poly.entity_id
_entity_poly.type
_entity_poly.pdbx_seq_one_letter_code
_entity_poly.pdbx_strand_id
1 'polypeptide(L)'
;MMWRVRRPWILLPCLALACSFNWQSSGSSSAFAGGRQERRTHRPITPVRAAPTEAAREELRDETRLLRETVTDLVSEVRLLRQELTGEIPAETAPVAPTRSETPEAKIPVAPVPASQASSVTASRAAKASSKGPPIGTTAVKVVSAGGDAGDIADFFLEDQQVPIGGMSNRRGLNVVVIDSSAGHLLSAKTYDIWGNPLEENRRLAKDLRAVEEDNIVLVALKDSGGENLDGEALHALQGLGATLEGRLAFRQGYALIGVKDGEALAERKGPMVMAEAKLPFAVRPPQAPVRAAR
;
A
#
# COMPACT_ATOMS: atom_id res chain seq x y z
N MET A 1 25.00 43.11 14.00
CA MET A 1 23.74 43.38 14.71
C MET A 1 22.95 42.08 14.79
N MET A 2 22.82 41.58 16.02
CA MET A 2 22.13 40.34 16.39
C MET A 2 20.62 40.54 16.32
N TRP A 3 19.87 39.63 15.68
CA TRP A 3 18.47 39.41 16.03
C TRP A 3 18.22 37.90 16.24
N ARG A 4 18.18 37.53 17.52
CA ARG A 4 17.66 36.28 18.07
C ARG A 4 16.14 36.32 17.96
N VAL A 5 15.52 35.29 17.38
CA VAL A 5 14.09 35.02 17.60
C VAL A 5 13.97 33.70 18.37
N ARG A 6 13.49 33.82 19.61
CA ARG A 6 13.22 32.73 20.56
C ARG A 6 11.95 32.00 20.13
N ARG A 7 11.99 30.67 20.04
CA ARG A 7 10.80 29.81 20.00
C ARG A 7 10.47 29.33 21.42
N PRO A 8 9.22 29.44 21.90
CA PRO A 8 8.83 28.86 23.18
C PRO A 8 8.57 27.35 23.02
N TRP A 9 9.08 26.59 23.97
CA TRP A 9 8.82 25.17 24.16
C TRP A 9 7.44 25.02 24.81
N ILE A 10 6.54 24.25 24.21
CA ILE A 10 5.29 23.81 24.85
C ILE A 10 5.52 22.38 25.32
N LEU A 11 5.53 22.24 26.65
CA LEU A 11 5.54 20.99 27.40
C LEU A 11 4.17 20.30 27.27
N LEU A 12 4.14 19.07 26.77
CA LEU A 12 2.99 18.17 26.91
C LEU A 12 3.18 17.31 28.18
N PRO A 13 2.18 17.21 29.07
CA PRO A 13 2.27 16.36 30.25
C PRO A 13 1.98 14.89 29.89
N CYS A 14 2.84 14.02 30.42
CA CYS A 14 2.65 12.57 30.50
C CYS A 14 1.45 12.25 31.40
N LEU A 15 0.47 11.51 30.88
CA LEU A 15 -0.56 10.85 31.67
C LEU A 15 -0.35 9.34 31.60
N ALA A 16 0.38 8.83 32.59
CA ALA A 16 0.49 7.42 32.89
C ALA A 16 -0.69 7.02 33.80
N LEU A 17 -1.62 6.20 33.30
CA LEU A 17 -2.57 5.49 34.16
C LEU A 17 -2.01 4.10 34.46
N ALA A 18 -1.47 3.96 35.67
CA ALA A 18 -1.19 2.68 36.29
C ALA A 18 -2.46 2.18 36.99
N CYS A 19 -3.03 1.06 36.55
CA CYS A 19 -4.01 0.30 37.32
C CYS A 19 -3.31 -0.89 37.96
N SER A 20 -2.85 -0.71 39.20
CA SER A 20 -2.41 -1.78 40.09
C SER A 20 -3.64 -2.49 40.65
N PHE A 21 -3.88 -3.75 40.24
CA PHE A 21 -4.89 -4.61 40.85
C PHE A 21 -4.23 -5.44 41.96
N ASN A 22 -4.57 -5.10 43.20
CA ASN A 22 -4.03 -5.69 44.42
C ASN A 22 -4.78 -7.00 44.74
N TRP A 23 -4.08 -8.13 44.68
CA TRP A 23 -4.59 -9.47 45.00
C TRP A 23 -4.35 -9.75 46.48
N GLN A 24 -5.39 -9.63 47.30
CA GLN A 24 -5.31 -9.91 48.74
C GLN A 24 -5.87 -11.31 49.05
N SER A 25 -4.97 -12.24 49.29
CA SER A 25 -5.27 -13.57 49.82
C SER A 25 -5.56 -13.50 51.32
N SER A 26 -6.70 -14.01 51.75
CA SER A 26 -6.89 -14.43 53.14
C SER A 26 -7.60 -15.78 53.15
N GLY A 27 -6.90 -16.78 53.66
CA GLY A 27 -7.49 -18.04 54.08
C GLY A 27 -7.88 -17.95 55.56
N SER A 28 -8.95 -18.64 55.93
CA SER A 28 -9.09 -19.25 57.26
C SER A 28 -10.16 -20.35 57.22
N SER A 29 -9.92 -21.36 58.05
CA SER A 29 -10.51 -22.69 58.08
C SER A 29 -11.89 -22.83 58.74
N SER A 30 -12.50 -23.98 58.42
CA SER A 30 -13.38 -24.85 59.23
C SER A 30 -14.78 -24.40 59.62
N ALA A 31 -15.81 -25.15 59.18
CA ALA A 31 -16.51 -26.14 60.02
C ALA A 31 -17.60 -26.89 59.24
N PHE A 32 -17.71 -28.19 59.54
CA PHE A 32 -18.72 -29.15 59.11
C PHE A 32 -20.10 -28.86 59.70
N ALA A 33 -21.18 -28.93 58.91
CA ALA A 33 -22.49 -29.54 59.27
C ALA A 33 -23.45 -29.50 58.06
N GLY A 34 -24.25 -30.55 57.93
CA GLY A 34 -25.01 -30.90 56.73
C GLY A 34 -26.23 -30.02 56.43
N GLY A 35 -26.73 -30.17 55.20
CA GLY A 35 -27.95 -29.52 54.75
C GLY A 35 -28.07 -29.52 53.23
N ARG A 36 -28.62 -30.61 52.69
CA ARG A 36 -29.00 -30.75 51.27
C ARG A 36 -30.08 -29.73 50.95
N GLN A 37 -29.77 -28.72 50.15
CA GLN A 37 -30.77 -27.84 49.53
C GLN A 37 -30.26 -27.37 48.16
N GLU A 38 -30.88 -27.88 47.09
CA GLU A 38 -30.68 -27.42 45.72
C GLU A 38 -31.05 -25.94 45.62
N ARG A 39 -30.06 -25.07 45.51
CA ARG A 39 -30.25 -23.67 45.12
C ARG A 39 -29.92 -23.54 43.64
N ARG A 40 -30.94 -23.29 42.83
CA ARG A 40 -30.81 -22.76 41.47
C ARG A 40 -29.91 -21.52 41.51
N THR A 41 -28.73 -21.62 40.93
CA THR A 41 -27.83 -20.48 40.73
C THR A 41 -28.41 -19.57 39.64
N HIS A 42 -29.03 -18.46 40.03
CA HIS A 42 -29.25 -17.34 39.13
C HIS A 42 -27.87 -16.77 38.75
N ARG A 43 -27.52 -16.82 37.45
CA ARG A 43 -26.37 -16.09 36.92
C ARG A 43 -26.57 -14.59 37.15
N PRO A 44 -25.59 -13.84 37.65
CA PRO A 44 -25.68 -12.39 37.70
C PRO A 44 -25.70 -11.84 36.26
N ILE A 45 -26.72 -11.06 35.95
CA ILE A 45 -26.84 -10.30 34.71
C ILE A 45 -25.77 -9.20 34.77
N THR A 46 -24.82 -9.22 33.83
CA THR A 46 -23.87 -8.12 33.62
C THR A 46 -24.63 -6.82 33.36
N PRO A 47 -24.29 -5.69 34.02
CA PRO A 47 -24.96 -4.43 33.75
C PRO A 47 -24.65 -4.01 32.31
N VAL A 48 -25.71 -3.89 31.51
CA VAL A 48 -25.66 -3.28 30.18
C VAL A 48 -25.12 -1.86 30.36
N ARG A 49 -24.01 -1.55 29.70
CA ARG A 49 -23.38 -0.22 29.70
C ARG A 49 -24.47 0.83 29.43
N ALA A 50 -24.69 1.72 30.41
CA ALA A 50 -25.71 2.75 30.32
C ALA A 50 -25.54 3.54 29.03
N ALA A 51 -26.66 3.78 28.33
CA ALA A 51 -26.65 4.57 27.11
C ALA A 51 -26.04 5.96 27.40
N PRO A 52 -25.20 6.50 26.51
CA PRO A 52 -24.59 7.82 26.72
C PRO A 52 -25.69 8.86 26.89
N THR A 53 -25.54 9.69 27.91
CA THR A 53 -26.47 10.78 28.24
C THR A 53 -26.58 11.75 27.08
N GLU A 54 -27.72 12.45 26.99
CA GLU A 54 -27.97 13.44 25.93
C GLU A 54 -26.89 14.54 25.91
N ALA A 55 -26.46 14.99 27.10
CA ALA A 55 -25.35 15.93 27.26
C ALA A 55 -24.02 15.44 26.64
N ALA A 56 -23.65 14.16 26.83
CA ALA A 56 -22.44 13.60 26.24
C ALA A 56 -22.53 13.47 24.70
N ARG A 57 -23.76 13.36 24.16
CA ARG A 57 -23.98 13.35 22.70
C ARG A 57 -23.92 14.75 22.11
N GLU A 58 -24.35 15.76 22.86
CA GLU A 58 -24.28 17.16 22.46
C GLU A 58 -22.83 17.67 22.47
N GLU A 59 -22.06 17.34 23.51
CA GLU A 59 -20.62 17.63 23.58
C GLU A 59 -19.86 17.03 22.39
N LEU A 60 -20.11 15.76 22.06
CA LEU A 60 -19.49 15.12 20.89
C LEU A 60 -19.90 15.77 19.56
N ARG A 61 -21.12 16.32 19.46
CA ARG A 61 -21.59 17.05 18.27
C ARG A 61 -20.88 18.40 18.13
N ASP A 62 -20.67 19.09 19.24
CA ASP A 62 -19.96 20.36 19.27
C ASP A 62 -18.47 20.16 18.97
N GLU A 63 -17.84 19.12 19.53
CA GLU A 63 -16.46 18.75 19.19
C GLU A 63 -16.31 18.42 17.71
N THR A 64 -17.22 17.62 17.15
CA THR A 64 -17.15 17.26 15.72
C THR A 64 -17.43 18.45 14.80
N ARG A 65 -18.26 19.41 15.23
CA ARG A 65 -18.46 20.67 14.51
C ARG A 65 -17.20 21.54 14.55
N LEU A 66 -16.60 21.72 15.73
CA LEU A 66 -15.38 22.49 15.89
C LEU A 66 -14.22 21.90 15.08
N LEU A 67 -14.11 20.56 15.05
CA LEU A 67 -13.11 19.87 14.25
C LEU A 67 -13.28 20.16 12.75
N ARG A 68 -14.51 20.16 12.24
CA ARG A 68 -14.82 20.46 10.83
C ARG A 68 -14.51 21.91 10.46
N GLU A 69 -14.83 22.84 11.35
CA GLU A 69 -14.48 24.25 11.19
C GLU A 69 -12.96 24.42 11.13
N THR A 70 -12.23 23.81 12.06
CA THR A 70 -10.75 23.84 12.11
C THR A 70 -10.11 23.24 10.85
N VAL A 71 -10.65 22.13 10.34
CA VAL A 71 -10.14 21.50 9.11
C VAL A 71 -10.37 22.40 7.89
N THR A 72 -11.50 23.10 7.83
CA THR A 72 -11.83 24.01 6.72
C THR A 72 -10.90 25.23 6.71
N ASP A 73 -10.56 25.73 7.89
CA ASP A 73 -9.60 26.83 8.06
C ASP A 73 -8.19 26.41 7.63
N LEU A 74 -7.71 25.26 8.10
CA LEU A 74 -6.41 24.69 7.69
C LEU A 74 -6.31 24.44 6.18
N VAL A 75 -7.39 23.97 5.54
CA VAL A 75 -7.43 23.79 4.08
C VAL A 75 -7.31 25.14 3.36
N SER A 76 -7.90 26.19 3.91
CA SER A 76 -7.81 27.55 3.36
C SER A 76 -6.40 28.12 3.52
N GLU A 77 -5.76 27.94 4.68
CA GLU A 77 -4.36 28.32 4.89
C GLU A 77 -3.41 27.57 3.95
N VAL A 78 -3.56 26.26 3.78
CA VAL A 78 -2.75 25.47 2.85
C VAL A 78 -2.94 25.94 1.40
N ARG A 79 -4.16 26.37 1.04
CA ARG A 79 -4.45 26.94 -0.28
C ARG A 79 -3.75 28.29 -0.48
N LEU A 80 -3.79 29.17 0.51
CA LEU A 80 -3.11 30.47 0.47
C LEU A 80 -1.59 30.29 0.41
N LEU A 81 -1.03 29.40 1.23
CA LEU A 81 0.39 29.08 1.24
C LEU A 81 0.85 28.48 -0.10
N ARG A 82 0.02 27.64 -0.74
CA ARG A 82 0.30 27.16 -2.09
C ARG A 82 0.34 28.31 -3.09
N GLN A 83 -0.60 29.25 -3.05
CA GLN A 83 -0.63 30.41 -3.93
C GLN A 83 0.59 31.32 -3.75
N GLU A 84 0.98 31.57 -2.50
CA GLU A 84 2.19 32.33 -2.13
C GLU A 84 3.47 31.65 -2.65
N LEU A 85 3.57 30.31 -2.52
CA LEU A 85 4.73 29.55 -3.00
C LEU A 85 4.79 29.47 -4.53
N THR A 86 3.66 29.51 -5.23
CA THR A 86 3.61 29.34 -6.69
C THR A 86 3.80 30.62 -7.50
N GLY A 87 3.78 31.82 -6.90
CA GLY A 87 4.22 33.05 -7.55
C GLY A 87 3.67 33.32 -8.97
N GLU A 88 2.42 32.96 -9.28
CA GLU A 88 1.84 33.16 -10.61
C GLU A 88 0.45 33.84 -10.58
N ILE A 89 0.26 34.67 -11.60
CA ILE A 89 -0.75 35.71 -11.87
C ILE A 89 -2.18 35.14 -11.93
N PRO A 90 -3.23 35.84 -11.45
CA PRO A 90 -4.60 35.35 -11.50
C PRO A 90 -5.15 35.37 -12.93
N ALA A 91 -5.62 34.22 -13.42
CA ALA A 91 -6.51 34.17 -14.57
C ALA A 91 -7.88 34.72 -14.19
N GLU A 92 -8.17 35.89 -14.73
CA GLU A 92 -9.42 36.62 -14.59
C GLU A 92 -10.60 35.86 -15.23
N THR A 93 -11.72 35.96 -14.52
CA THR A 93 -13.07 35.48 -14.82
C THR A 93 -13.62 35.91 -16.19
N ALA A 94 -14.43 35.06 -16.84
CA ALA A 94 -15.78 35.37 -17.41
C ALA A 94 -16.34 34.11 -18.17
N PRO A 95 -17.62 34.08 -18.63
CA PRO A 95 -18.75 33.51 -17.90
C PRO A 95 -19.54 32.41 -18.67
N VAL A 96 -20.55 31.87 -17.99
CA VAL A 96 -21.56 30.88 -18.44
C VAL A 96 -22.57 31.50 -19.42
N ALA A 97 -23.03 30.75 -20.45
CA ALA A 97 -24.44 30.53 -20.91
C ALA A 97 -24.51 29.92 -22.35
N PRO A 98 -25.68 29.56 -22.94
CA PRO A 98 -26.26 28.21 -22.94
C PRO A 98 -26.63 27.64 -24.36
N THR A 99 -27.21 26.44 -24.34
CA THR A 99 -27.80 25.60 -25.41
C THR A 99 -28.78 26.32 -26.37
N ARG A 100 -28.77 25.99 -27.68
CA ARG A 100 -29.81 25.23 -28.47
C ARG A 100 -29.86 25.60 -29.98
N SER A 101 -30.16 24.57 -30.78
CA SER A 101 -31.01 24.55 -32.01
C SER A 101 -30.38 24.71 -33.41
N GLU A 102 -30.63 23.64 -34.20
CA GLU A 102 -31.11 23.61 -35.60
C GLU A 102 -30.11 23.58 -36.80
N THR A 103 -30.04 22.39 -37.41
CA THR A 103 -29.78 22.00 -38.82
C THR A 103 -30.70 22.78 -39.82
N PRO A 104 -30.63 22.60 -41.16
CA PRO A 104 -29.65 21.90 -42.03
C PRO A 104 -29.28 22.67 -43.33
N GLU A 105 -28.24 22.24 -44.07
CA GLU A 105 -28.42 22.01 -45.52
C GLU A 105 -27.33 21.10 -46.10
N ALA A 106 -27.79 20.06 -46.77
CA ALA A 106 -26.98 19.08 -47.47
C ALA A 106 -26.66 19.54 -48.89
N LYS A 107 -25.50 19.13 -49.42
CA LYS A 107 -25.35 18.70 -50.82
C LYS A 107 -24.06 17.88 -50.99
N ILE A 108 -24.27 16.61 -51.33
CA ILE A 108 -23.34 15.60 -51.87
C ILE A 108 -23.54 15.61 -53.41
N PRO A 109 -22.75 14.96 -54.30
CA PRO A 109 -21.34 14.52 -54.37
C PRO A 109 -20.60 15.12 -55.61
N VAL A 110 -19.33 14.71 -55.86
CA VAL A 110 -18.88 14.04 -57.12
C VAL A 110 -17.37 13.75 -57.04
N ALA A 111 -17.00 12.47 -57.16
CA ALA A 111 -15.64 11.93 -57.34
C ALA A 111 -15.18 12.08 -58.82
N PRO A 112 -13.94 11.78 -59.29
CA PRO A 112 -12.96 10.81 -58.75
C PRO A 112 -11.45 11.17 -58.85
N VAL A 113 -10.66 10.21 -58.34
CA VAL A 113 -9.19 10.01 -58.30
C VAL A 113 -8.42 10.40 -59.59
N PRO A 114 -7.11 10.72 -59.49
CA PRO A 114 -6.10 9.71 -59.82
C PRO A 114 -4.84 9.67 -58.91
N ALA A 115 -4.04 8.63 -59.14
CA ALA A 115 -2.98 8.04 -58.33
C ALA A 115 -1.59 8.76 -58.38
N SER A 116 -0.63 8.14 -57.65
CA SER A 116 0.85 8.29 -57.69
C SER A 116 1.41 9.28 -56.65
N GLN A 117 2.41 8.98 -55.79
CA GLN A 117 3.57 8.08 -55.90
C GLN A 117 4.04 7.54 -54.54
N ALA A 118 4.72 6.40 -54.60
CA ALA A 118 5.47 5.78 -53.52
C ALA A 118 6.79 6.50 -53.22
N SER A 119 7.27 6.40 -51.97
CA SER A 119 8.69 6.20 -51.68
C SER A 119 8.91 5.59 -50.30
N SER A 120 9.70 4.54 -50.32
CA SER A 120 10.17 3.65 -49.26
C SER A 120 11.10 4.33 -48.26
N VAL A 121 10.91 4.03 -46.98
CA VAL A 121 12.03 3.96 -46.03
C VAL A 121 12.11 2.56 -45.44
N THR A 122 13.28 2.00 -45.67
CA THR A 122 13.72 0.64 -45.42
C THR A 122 13.94 0.38 -43.93
N ALA A 123 13.43 -0.77 -43.49
CA ALA A 123 13.90 -1.64 -42.43
C ALA A 123 14.71 -1.06 -41.26
N SER A 124 14.14 -1.19 -40.07
CA SER A 124 14.87 -1.72 -38.92
C SER A 124 14.06 -2.85 -38.31
N ARG A 125 14.24 -4.03 -38.93
CA ARG A 125 13.79 -5.33 -38.44
C ARG A 125 14.67 -5.72 -37.26
N ALA A 126 14.33 -5.26 -36.06
CA ALA A 126 14.71 -5.93 -34.84
C ALA A 126 13.75 -7.13 -34.67
N ALA A 127 14.01 -8.20 -35.42
CA ALA A 127 13.38 -9.48 -35.18
C ALA A 127 13.92 -10.02 -33.84
N LYS A 128 13.14 -9.88 -32.77
CA LYS A 128 13.21 -10.81 -31.64
C LYS A 128 11.92 -11.61 -31.66
N ALA A 129 11.98 -12.73 -32.37
CA ALA A 129 10.96 -13.74 -32.33
C ALA A 129 10.79 -14.20 -30.88
N SER A 130 9.70 -13.77 -30.22
CA SER A 130 9.19 -14.46 -29.04
C SER A 130 8.26 -15.55 -29.54
N SER A 131 8.85 -16.64 -30.05
CA SER A 131 8.15 -17.89 -30.20
C SER A 131 8.71 -18.83 -29.15
N LYS A 132 7.99 -18.99 -28.03
CA LYS A 132 8.02 -20.17 -27.16
C LYS A 132 7.06 -19.91 -26.02
N GLY A 133 6.24 -20.92 -25.68
CA GLY A 133 5.54 -20.94 -24.41
C GLY A 133 6.50 -20.82 -23.22
N PRO A 134 5.98 -20.83 -21.99
CA PRO A 134 6.76 -20.60 -20.79
C PRO A 134 8.07 -21.39 -20.80
N PRO A 135 9.20 -20.79 -20.42
CA PRO A 135 10.49 -21.47 -20.43
C PRO A 135 10.40 -22.76 -19.61
N ILE A 136 10.68 -23.88 -20.27
CA ILE A 136 10.55 -25.22 -19.68
C ILE A 136 11.52 -25.35 -18.51
N GLY A 137 10.98 -25.66 -17.33
CA GLY A 137 11.75 -25.88 -16.11
C GLY A 137 10.95 -25.47 -14.88
N THR A 138 11.60 -25.44 -13.72
CA THR A 138 10.98 -24.95 -12.49
C THR A 138 11.97 -24.05 -11.77
N THR A 139 11.48 -23.00 -11.12
CA THR A 139 12.32 -22.05 -10.37
C THR A 139 11.92 -22.00 -8.90
N ALA A 140 12.85 -22.23 -7.99
CA ALA A 140 12.65 -21.97 -6.56
C ALA A 140 12.74 -20.48 -6.26
N VAL A 141 11.71 -19.95 -5.59
CA VAL A 141 11.60 -18.55 -5.21
C VAL A 141 11.48 -18.44 -3.71
N LYS A 142 12.25 -17.52 -3.13
CA LYS A 142 12.25 -17.22 -1.70
C LYS A 142 12.19 -15.72 -1.48
N VAL A 143 11.27 -15.30 -0.62
CA VAL A 143 11.05 -13.90 -0.26
C VAL A 143 11.20 -13.77 1.25
N VAL A 144 12.12 -12.92 1.70
CA VAL A 144 12.40 -12.67 3.11
C VAL A 144 12.01 -11.23 3.44
N SER A 145 11.19 -11.07 4.46
CA SER A 145 10.74 -9.76 4.95
C SER A 145 10.90 -9.68 6.46
N ALA A 146 11.39 -8.55 6.96
CA ALA A 146 11.47 -8.28 8.38
C ALA A 146 11.19 -6.80 8.68
N GLY A 147 10.43 -6.56 9.75
CA GLY A 147 10.22 -5.24 10.29
C GLY A 147 11.49 -4.63 10.88
N GLY A 148 11.45 -3.33 11.16
CA GLY A 148 12.63 -2.56 11.60
C GLY A 148 13.29 -3.11 12.86
N ASP A 149 12.50 -3.67 13.78
CA ASP A 149 12.98 -4.25 15.04
C ASP A 149 13.33 -5.75 14.94
N ALA A 150 13.07 -6.38 13.79
CA ALA A 150 13.15 -7.83 13.60
C ALA A 150 14.20 -8.26 12.55
N GLY A 151 14.96 -7.31 12.00
CA GLY A 151 16.05 -7.57 11.06
C GLY A 151 16.16 -6.55 9.94
N ASP A 152 15.08 -5.80 9.66
CA ASP A 152 15.06 -4.75 8.64
C ASP A 152 15.48 -5.27 7.24
N ILE A 153 14.77 -6.28 6.73
CA ILE A 153 15.13 -7.03 5.51
C ILE A 153 13.97 -7.02 4.50
N ALA A 154 14.30 -6.91 3.21
CA ALA A 154 13.40 -7.20 2.09
C ALA A 154 14.20 -7.81 0.94
N ASP A 155 14.51 -9.09 1.03
CA ASP A 155 15.35 -9.80 0.07
C ASP A 155 14.58 -10.85 -0.71
N PHE A 156 14.93 -10.97 -1.98
CA PHE A 156 14.28 -11.86 -2.94
C PHE A 156 15.36 -12.74 -3.54
N PHE A 157 15.09 -14.03 -3.63
CA PHE A 157 16.01 -15.01 -4.19
C PHE A 157 15.30 -15.85 -5.25
N LEU A 158 15.99 -16.07 -6.37
CA LEU A 158 15.60 -16.96 -7.46
C LEU A 158 16.73 -17.97 -7.62
N GLU A 159 16.46 -19.27 -7.41
CA GLU A 159 17.51 -20.32 -7.41
C GLU A 159 18.71 -19.96 -6.50
N ASP A 160 18.41 -19.45 -5.30
CA ASP A 160 19.36 -18.92 -4.32
C ASP A 160 20.19 -17.70 -4.77
N GLN A 161 19.97 -17.18 -5.99
CA GLN A 161 20.56 -15.93 -6.44
C GLN A 161 19.69 -14.74 -6.00
N GLN A 162 20.28 -13.83 -5.24
CA GLN A 162 19.58 -12.62 -4.80
C GLN A 162 19.24 -11.71 -5.99
N VAL A 163 17.99 -11.23 -6.04
CA VAL A 163 17.55 -10.26 -7.03
C VAL A 163 17.98 -8.86 -6.59
N PRO A 164 18.80 -8.14 -7.39
CA PRO A 164 19.16 -6.78 -7.07
C PRO A 164 17.95 -5.87 -7.29
N ILE A 165 17.58 -5.11 -6.26
CA ILE A 165 16.57 -4.05 -6.36
C ILE A 165 17.33 -2.73 -6.49
N GLY A 166 17.21 -2.07 -7.63
CA GLY A 166 17.74 -0.72 -7.81
C GLY A 166 16.87 0.30 -7.07
N GLY A 167 17.48 1.31 -6.43
CA GLY A 167 16.72 2.37 -5.77
C GLY A 167 17.44 3.09 -4.63
N MET A 168 16.65 3.87 -3.88
CA MET A 168 17.11 4.68 -2.74
C MET A 168 17.84 3.83 -1.70
N SER A 169 18.87 4.41 -1.10
CA SER A 169 19.50 3.88 0.11
C SER A 169 18.43 3.56 1.16
N ASN A 170 18.56 2.40 1.80
CA ASN A 170 17.69 1.87 2.86
C ASN A 170 16.40 1.11 2.46
N ARG A 171 15.92 1.17 1.21
CA ARG A 171 14.76 0.36 0.71
C ARG A 171 13.53 0.23 1.66
N ARG A 172 13.24 1.25 2.47
CA ARG A 172 12.14 1.22 3.44
C ARG A 172 10.78 1.12 2.73
N GLY A 173 9.83 0.44 3.35
CA GLY A 173 8.48 0.25 2.83
C GLY A 173 8.34 -1.03 2.01
N LEU A 174 7.39 -1.03 1.08
CA LEU A 174 7.12 -2.20 0.23
C LEU A 174 8.15 -2.26 -0.90
N ASN A 175 8.73 -3.44 -1.09
CA ASN A 175 9.59 -3.78 -2.20
C ASN A 175 8.85 -4.78 -3.07
N VAL A 176 8.82 -4.54 -4.38
CA VAL A 176 8.07 -5.34 -5.35
C VAL A 176 8.97 -5.74 -6.49
N VAL A 177 8.92 -7.02 -6.85
CA VAL A 177 9.66 -7.63 -7.95
C VAL A 177 8.65 -8.33 -8.86
N VAL A 178 8.64 -7.98 -10.14
CA VAL A 178 7.71 -8.52 -11.14
C VAL A 178 8.46 -9.39 -12.13
N ILE A 179 8.00 -10.62 -12.33
CA ILE A 179 8.60 -11.62 -13.22
C ILE A 179 7.59 -11.98 -14.30
N ASP A 180 8.06 -11.93 -15.55
CA ASP A 180 7.31 -12.37 -16.72
C ASP A 180 7.16 -13.91 -16.70
N SER A 181 5.93 -14.41 -16.68
CA SER A 181 5.67 -15.85 -16.71
C SER A 181 5.87 -16.49 -18.08
N SER A 182 5.69 -15.71 -19.15
CA SER A 182 5.82 -16.17 -20.54
C SER A 182 7.28 -16.29 -20.97
N ALA A 183 8.12 -15.32 -20.60
CA ALA A 183 9.51 -15.28 -21.00
C ALA A 183 10.51 -15.63 -19.88
N GLY A 184 10.02 -15.75 -18.63
CA GLY A 184 10.83 -16.12 -17.46
C GLY A 184 11.98 -15.15 -17.20
N HIS A 185 11.73 -13.85 -17.23
CA HIS A 185 12.74 -12.85 -16.89
C HIS A 185 12.14 -11.76 -15.98
N LEU A 186 13.03 -11.09 -15.26
CA LEU A 186 12.66 -9.99 -14.39
C LEU A 186 12.21 -8.78 -15.22
N LEU A 187 10.98 -8.32 -15.02
CA LEU A 187 10.43 -7.13 -15.67
C LEU A 187 10.76 -5.85 -14.90
N SER A 188 10.59 -5.88 -13.58
CA SER A 188 10.87 -4.73 -12.74
C SER A 188 11.17 -5.12 -11.30
N ALA A 189 11.97 -4.30 -10.64
CA ALA A 189 12.22 -4.36 -9.20
C ALA A 189 12.17 -2.92 -8.67
N LYS A 190 11.21 -2.62 -7.79
CA LYS A 190 10.91 -1.27 -7.31
C LYS A 190 10.70 -1.26 -5.80
N THR A 191 10.94 -0.10 -5.20
CA THR A 191 10.64 0.17 -3.79
C THR A 191 9.65 1.34 -3.67
N TYR A 192 8.75 1.23 -2.71
CA TYR A 192 7.71 2.19 -2.36
C TYR A 192 7.82 2.55 -0.88
N ASP A 193 8.31 3.74 -0.56
CA ASP A 193 8.45 4.23 0.84
C ASP A 193 7.12 4.76 1.38
N ILE A 194 6.17 3.84 1.58
CA ILE A 194 4.83 4.13 2.10
C ILE A 194 4.90 4.73 3.52
N TRP A 195 5.97 4.50 4.27
CA TRP A 195 6.17 5.17 5.55
C TRP A 195 6.48 6.67 5.37
N GLY A 196 7.43 6.99 4.48
CA GLY A 196 7.88 8.38 4.26
C GLY A 196 6.88 9.25 3.50
N ASN A 197 6.21 8.70 2.49
CA ASN A 197 5.21 9.43 1.69
C ASN A 197 3.99 8.53 1.37
N PRO A 198 3.10 8.30 2.36
CA PRO A 198 1.97 7.38 2.20
C PRO A 198 1.09 7.69 0.99
N LEU A 199 0.75 8.96 0.76
CA LEU A 199 -0.23 9.33 -0.25
C LEU A 199 0.26 9.03 -1.67
N GLU A 200 1.48 9.43 -1.99
CA GLU A 200 2.04 9.28 -3.33
C GLU A 200 2.46 7.84 -3.60
N GLU A 201 3.11 7.19 -2.62
CA GLU A 201 3.65 5.84 -2.80
C GLU A 201 2.56 4.78 -2.83
N ASN A 202 1.45 4.92 -2.09
CA ASN A 202 0.29 4.04 -2.25
C ASN A 202 -0.32 4.16 -3.66
N ARG A 203 -0.53 5.39 -4.14
CA ARG A 203 -1.06 5.63 -5.49
C ARG A 203 -0.14 5.05 -6.57
N ARG A 204 1.18 5.23 -6.40
CA ARG A 204 2.19 4.70 -7.33
C ARG A 204 2.23 3.17 -7.30
N LEU A 205 2.19 2.56 -6.12
CA LEU A 205 2.11 1.11 -5.94
C LEU A 205 0.86 0.56 -6.63
N ALA A 206 -0.32 1.11 -6.33
CA ALA A 206 -1.58 0.66 -6.92
C ALA A 206 -1.58 0.78 -8.44
N LYS A 207 -1.07 1.89 -8.99
CA LYS A 207 -0.92 2.09 -10.43
C LYS A 207 -0.01 1.03 -11.06
N ASP A 208 1.15 0.78 -10.47
CA ASP A 208 2.13 -0.17 -11.00
C ASP A 208 1.60 -1.61 -10.94
N LEU A 209 0.96 -2.02 -9.84
CA LEU A 209 0.37 -3.37 -9.69
C LEU A 209 -0.84 -3.61 -10.60
N ARG A 210 -1.60 -2.57 -10.93
CA ARG A 210 -2.70 -2.65 -11.92
C ARG A 210 -2.18 -2.76 -13.35
N ALA A 211 -0.97 -2.26 -13.63
CA ALA A 211 -0.36 -2.30 -14.96
C ALA A 211 0.40 -3.61 -15.25
N VAL A 212 0.57 -4.49 -14.26
CA VAL A 212 1.14 -5.82 -14.46
C VAL A 212 0.17 -6.67 -15.30
N GLU A 213 0.68 -7.32 -16.34
CA GLU A 213 -0.13 -8.22 -17.19
C GLU A 213 -0.56 -9.47 -16.41
N GLU A 214 -1.69 -10.04 -16.81
CA GLU A 214 -2.28 -11.26 -16.24
C GLU A 214 -1.27 -12.42 -16.19
N ASP A 215 -1.42 -13.31 -15.21
CA ASP A 215 -0.55 -14.49 -14.99
C ASP A 215 0.93 -14.20 -14.68
N ASN A 216 1.35 -12.94 -14.61
CA ASN A 216 2.71 -12.60 -14.17
C ASN A 216 2.86 -12.80 -12.66
N ILE A 217 4.08 -13.16 -12.27
CA ILE A 217 4.42 -13.41 -10.87
C ILE A 217 4.90 -12.11 -10.23
N VAL A 218 4.34 -11.79 -9.06
CA VAL A 218 4.68 -10.60 -8.29
C VAL A 218 5.14 -11.01 -6.91
N LEU A 219 6.39 -10.69 -6.59
CA LEU A 219 6.97 -10.89 -5.27
C LEU A 219 6.91 -9.58 -4.50
N VAL A 220 6.46 -9.62 -3.25
CA VAL A 220 6.35 -8.45 -2.39
C VAL A 220 7.01 -8.74 -1.05
N ALA A 221 7.84 -7.81 -0.57
CA ALA A 221 8.44 -7.86 0.76
C ALA A 221 8.39 -6.48 1.43
N LEU A 222 8.00 -6.42 2.69
CA LEU A 222 8.01 -5.20 3.50
C LEU A 222 9.31 -5.10 4.31
N LYS A 223 9.96 -3.93 4.28
CA LYS A 223 11.16 -3.62 5.08
C LYS A 223 10.93 -2.42 5.99
N ASP A 224 11.44 -2.50 7.22
CA ASP A 224 11.24 -1.53 8.30
C ASP A 224 9.77 -1.35 8.67
N SER A 225 9.06 -0.48 7.94
CA SER A 225 7.69 -0.03 8.21
C SER A 225 7.01 0.48 6.95
N GLY A 226 5.68 0.52 6.94
CA GLY A 226 4.87 1.06 5.83
C GLY A 226 3.53 0.35 5.63
N GLY A 227 3.40 -0.89 6.10
CA GLY A 227 2.17 -1.68 5.98
C GLY A 227 0.98 -1.12 6.79
N GLU A 228 1.27 -0.40 7.87
CA GLU A 228 0.34 0.35 8.71
C GLU A 228 -0.24 1.61 8.04
N ASN A 229 0.36 2.04 6.92
CA ASN A 229 -0.02 3.21 6.15
C ASN A 229 -0.62 2.85 4.78
N LEU A 230 -0.91 1.57 4.53
CA LEU A 230 -1.59 1.13 3.30
C LEU A 230 -3.00 1.72 3.20
N ASP A 231 -3.35 2.24 2.03
CA ASP A 231 -4.70 2.69 1.74
C ASP A 231 -5.55 1.59 1.07
N GLY A 232 -6.83 1.88 0.86
CA GLY A 232 -7.75 0.92 0.24
C GLY A 232 -7.40 0.60 -1.22
N GLU A 233 -6.80 1.53 -1.95
CA GLU A 233 -6.41 1.30 -3.35
C GLU A 233 -5.23 0.35 -3.47
N ALA A 234 -4.22 0.52 -2.63
CA ALA A 234 -3.05 -0.35 -2.54
C ALA A 234 -3.43 -1.74 -2.01
N LEU A 235 -4.30 -1.82 -0.99
CA LEU A 235 -4.81 -3.10 -0.49
C LEU A 235 -5.57 -3.86 -1.57
N HIS A 236 -6.48 -3.20 -2.28
CA HIS A 236 -7.21 -3.82 -3.39
C HIS A 236 -6.27 -4.28 -4.51
N ALA A 237 -5.23 -3.50 -4.81
CA ALA A 237 -4.23 -3.90 -5.80
C ALA A 237 -3.42 -5.14 -5.36
N LEU A 238 -3.07 -5.25 -4.07
CA LEU A 238 -2.42 -6.43 -3.51
C LEU A 238 -3.35 -7.65 -3.51
N GLN A 239 -4.64 -7.47 -3.20
CA GLN A 239 -5.65 -8.53 -3.28
C GLN A 239 -5.80 -9.08 -4.70
N GLY A 240 -5.66 -8.23 -5.72
CA GLY A 240 -5.59 -8.64 -7.13
C GLY A 240 -4.34 -9.47 -7.50
N LEU A 241 -3.41 -9.69 -6.57
CA LEU A 241 -2.29 -10.63 -6.69
C LEU A 241 -2.53 -11.94 -5.91
N GLY A 242 -3.72 -12.09 -5.33
CA GLY A 242 -4.09 -13.20 -4.46
C GLY A 242 -3.80 -12.97 -2.97
N ALA A 243 -3.45 -11.76 -2.54
CA ALA A 243 -3.21 -11.47 -1.13
C ALA A 243 -4.50 -11.57 -0.29
N THR A 244 -4.38 -12.17 0.90
CA THR A 244 -5.48 -12.36 1.87
C THR A 244 -5.55 -11.22 2.91
N LEU A 245 -4.90 -10.08 2.62
CA LEU A 245 -4.95 -8.90 3.48
C LEU A 245 -6.34 -8.27 3.47
N GLU A 246 -7.03 -8.31 4.60
CA GLU A 246 -8.32 -7.62 4.82
C GLU A 246 -8.15 -6.17 5.30
N GLY A 247 -6.93 -5.76 5.61
CA GLY A 247 -6.64 -4.45 6.17
C GLY A 247 -5.16 -4.15 6.28
N ARG A 248 -4.85 -3.06 6.97
CA ARG A 248 -3.48 -2.60 7.21
C ARG A 248 -2.71 -3.57 8.10
N LEU A 249 -1.40 -3.62 7.91
CA LEU A 249 -0.50 -4.41 8.75
C LEU A 249 -0.21 -3.67 10.06
N ALA A 250 0.30 -4.40 11.07
CA ALA A 250 0.76 -3.77 12.29
C ALA A 250 2.07 -2.98 12.06
N PHE A 251 2.33 -1.99 12.91
CA PHE A 251 3.57 -1.22 12.90
C PHE A 251 4.79 -2.16 12.92
N ARG A 252 5.72 -1.96 11.97
CA ARG A 252 6.92 -2.80 11.78
C ARG A 252 6.65 -4.29 11.68
N GLN A 253 5.50 -4.68 11.14
CA GLN A 253 5.25 -6.07 10.80
C GLN A 253 5.91 -6.41 9.46
N GLY A 254 6.71 -7.47 9.41
CA GLY A 254 7.15 -8.07 8.17
C GLY A 254 5.99 -8.71 7.41
N TYR A 255 6.06 -8.62 6.08
CA TYR A 255 5.09 -9.17 5.15
C TYR A 255 5.79 -9.65 3.89
N ALA A 256 5.57 -10.90 3.53
CA ALA A 256 6.11 -11.53 2.33
C ALA A 256 4.96 -12.18 1.54
N LEU A 257 4.91 -11.89 0.24
CA LEU A 257 3.91 -12.43 -0.68
C LEU A 257 4.60 -12.88 -1.97
N ILE A 258 4.20 -14.04 -2.45
CA ILE A 258 4.46 -14.56 -3.78
C ILE A 258 3.10 -14.69 -4.46
N GLY A 259 2.72 -13.64 -5.17
CA GLY A 259 1.42 -13.50 -5.80
C GLY A 259 1.44 -13.82 -7.30
N VAL A 260 0.27 -14.12 -7.84
CA VAL A 260 0.01 -14.26 -9.28
C VAL A 260 -1.00 -13.19 -9.65
N LYS A 261 -0.71 -12.40 -10.69
CA LYS A 261 -1.64 -11.37 -11.14
C LYS A 261 -2.95 -12.00 -11.60
N ASP A 262 -4.06 -11.58 -10.96
CA ASP A 262 -5.42 -12.09 -11.16
C ASP A 262 -5.59 -13.60 -10.89
N GLY A 263 -4.70 -14.16 -10.05
CA GLY A 263 -4.73 -15.54 -9.59
C GLY A 263 -4.59 -15.68 -8.07
N GLU A 264 -4.45 -16.92 -7.60
CA GLU A 264 -4.19 -17.21 -6.19
C GLU A 264 -2.72 -16.99 -5.84
N ALA A 265 -2.45 -16.49 -4.63
CA ALA A 265 -1.10 -16.36 -4.14
C ALA A 265 -0.48 -17.75 -3.88
N LEU A 266 0.75 -17.94 -4.36
CA LEU A 266 1.51 -19.18 -4.14
C LEU A 266 1.97 -19.29 -2.69
N ALA A 267 2.30 -18.16 -2.07
CA ALA A 267 2.66 -18.09 -0.66
C ALA A 267 2.45 -16.68 -0.10
N GLU A 268 1.90 -16.59 1.11
CA GLU A 268 1.76 -15.34 1.85
C GLU A 268 2.09 -15.57 3.33
N ARG A 269 2.88 -14.68 3.93
CA ARG A 269 3.24 -14.73 5.35
C ARG A 269 3.31 -13.32 5.94
N LYS A 270 2.89 -13.19 7.20
CA LYS A 270 3.00 -11.95 8.00
C LYS A 270 3.48 -12.27 9.41
N GLY A 271 4.30 -11.40 10.01
CA GLY A 271 4.95 -11.64 11.30
C GLY A 271 6.11 -10.67 11.53
N PRO A 272 6.87 -10.77 12.63
CA PRO A 272 8.02 -9.89 12.86
C PRO A 272 9.11 -10.07 11.79
N MET A 273 9.47 -11.32 11.52
CA MET A 273 10.35 -11.75 10.42
C MET A 273 9.71 -12.97 9.77
N VAL A 274 9.57 -12.93 8.45
CA VAL A 274 8.88 -13.97 7.67
C VAL A 274 9.64 -14.33 6.42
N MET A 275 9.46 -15.58 6.01
CA MET A 275 9.98 -16.12 4.78
C MET A 275 8.84 -16.84 4.05
N ALA A 276 8.60 -16.45 2.80
CA ALA A 276 7.69 -17.12 1.89
C ALA A 276 8.51 -17.85 0.82
N GLU A 277 8.16 -19.10 0.53
CA GLU A 277 8.84 -19.93 -0.46
C GLU A 277 7.80 -20.54 -1.40
N ALA A 278 8.12 -20.59 -2.68
CA ALA A 278 7.29 -21.21 -3.70
C ALA A 278 8.16 -21.77 -4.84
N LYS A 279 7.57 -22.68 -5.61
CA LYS A 279 8.18 -23.24 -6.81
C LYS A 279 7.38 -22.81 -8.04
N LEU A 280 8.00 -22.00 -8.91
CA LEU A 280 7.37 -21.56 -10.15
C LEU A 280 7.41 -22.69 -11.19
N PRO A 281 6.37 -22.82 -12.04
CA PRO A 281 6.26 -23.88 -13.04
C PRO A 281 7.07 -23.61 -14.32
N PHE A 282 7.91 -22.58 -14.33
CA PHE A 282 8.78 -22.21 -15.45
C PHE A 282 10.16 -21.79 -14.94
N ALA A 283 11.16 -21.82 -15.83
CA ALA A 283 12.51 -21.40 -15.53
C ALA A 283 12.67 -19.87 -15.63
N VAL A 284 13.14 -19.23 -14.56
CA VAL A 284 13.45 -17.80 -14.55
C VAL A 284 14.94 -17.63 -14.80
N ARG A 285 15.27 -16.83 -15.81
CA ARG A 285 16.65 -16.47 -16.08
C ARG A 285 17.16 -15.57 -14.94
N PRO A 286 18.28 -15.92 -14.29
CA PRO A 286 18.81 -15.11 -13.20
C PRO A 286 19.13 -13.69 -13.69
N PRO A 287 19.00 -12.68 -12.81
CA PRO A 287 19.39 -11.32 -13.15
C PRO A 287 20.87 -11.31 -13.55
N GLN A 288 21.16 -10.86 -14.76
CA GLN A 288 22.53 -10.78 -15.25
C GLN A 288 23.27 -9.73 -14.44
N ALA A 289 24.40 -10.10 -13.82
CA ALA A 289 25.31 -9.14 -13.24
C ALA A 289 25.73 -8.13 -14.33
N PRO A 290 25.91 -6.84 -14.01
CA PRO A 290 26.38 -5.87 -14.99
C PRO A 290 27.71 -6.38 -15.54
N VAL A 291 27.74 -6.64 -16.85
CA VAL A 291 28.97 -6.99 -17.57
C VAL A 291 29.91 -5.81 -17.35
N ARG A 292 30.94 -5.97 -16.51
CA ARG A 292 32.00 -4.99 -16.38
C ARG A 292 32.55 -4.78 -17.78
N ALA A 293 32.32 -3.59 -18.34
CA ALA A 293 33.01 -3.18 -19.56
C ALA A 293 34.51 -3.35 -19.28
N ALA A 294 35.15 -4.23 -20.05
CA ALA A 294 36.59 -4.40 -20.00
C ALA A 294 37.22 -3.02 -20.23
N ARG A 295 38.04 -2.59 -19.28
CA ARG A 295 38.81 -1.34 -19.36
C ARG A 295 39.85 -1.43 -20.47
#